data_AF-A0A1A8WN41-F1
#
_entry.id   AF-A0A1A8WN41-F1
#
_cell.length_a   1.000
_cell.length_b   1.000
_cell.length_c   1.000
_cell.angle_alpha   90.00
_cell.angle_beta   90.00
_cell.angle_gamma   90.00
#
_symmetry.space_group_name_H-M   'P 1'
#
loop_
_entity.id
_entity.type
_entity.pdbx_description
1 polymer ?
#
loop_
_entity_poly.entity_id
_entity_poly.type
_entity_poly.pdbx_seq_one_letter_code
_entity_poly.pdbx_strand_id
1 'polypeptide(L)'
;MNKIQSALVNFSVGSFNPNFFRNAYKFLYESREEEKKLIEKKLKSKNLTEDEKSELKKKYNNYKSTDVLLKKKEEERKLKSLLIKQEKENILNKKKKPFYYSDRKIKKIVEEKMANNRSIQKVIRKERKILQKERKTNSIPERRYVENG
;
A
#
# COMPACT_ATOMS: atom_id res chain seq x y z
N MET A 1 29.46 24.02 -9.29
CA MET A 1 28.66 23.88 -10.53
C MET A 1 28.78 22.41 -10.95
N ASN A 2 27.77 21.54 -10.97
CA ASN A 2 26.42 21.71 -11.50
C ASN A 2 25.40 20.86 -10.73
N LYS A 3 24.48 21.53 -9.99
CA LYS A 3 23.25 20.95 -9.41
C LYS A 3 22.16 20.70 -10.47
N ILE A 4 22.53 20.58 -11.75
CA ILE A 4 21.57 20.57 -12.87
C ILE A 4 21.38 19.15 -13.45
N GLN A 5 22.25 18.19 -13.14
CA GLN A 5 22.12 16.82 -13.67
C GLN A 5 21.20 15.89 -12.88
N SER A 6 20.71 16.25 -11.69
CA SER A 6 19.79 15.40 -10.90
C SER A 6 18.32 15.52 -11.29
N ALA A 7 17.99 16.36 -12.28
CA ALA A 7 16.62 16.58 -12.76
C ALA A 7 16.41 16.13 -14.22
N LEU A 8 17.24 15.23 -14.75
CA LEU A 8 16.94 14.55 -16.02
C LEU A 8 15.87 13.48 -15.78
N VAL A 9 14.62 13.96 -15.75
CA VAL A 9 13.49 13.46 -16.54
C VAL A 9 13.71 12.02 -17.08
N ASN A 10 13.50 11.03 -16.22
CA ASN A 10 13.07 9.70 -16.68
C ASN A 10 11.54 9.76 -16.89
N PHE A 11 11.09 10.57 -17.85
CA PHE A 11 9.77 10.36 -18.45
C PHE A 11 9.92 9.19 -19.40
N SER A 12 9.71 7.97 -18.90
CA SER A 12 9.34 6.87 -19.79
C SER A 12 8.00 7.25 -20.43
N VAL A 13 8.05 7.77 -21.66
CA VAL A 13 6.91 8.20 -22.46
C VAL A 13 5.93 7.03 -22.57
N GLY A 14 4.84 7.05 -21.79
CA GLY A 14 3.81 6.01 -21.78
C GLY A 14 3.54 5.33 -20.42
N SER A 15 4.32 5.57 -19.38
CA SER A 15 4.05 5.02 -18.04
C SER A 15 3.27 6.02 -17.17
N PHE A 16 2.20 5.55 -16.50
CA PHE A 16 1.46 6.36 -15.52
C PHE A 16 2.40 6.77 -14.38
N ASN A 17 2.62 8.08 -14.20
CA ASN A 17 3.42 8.63 -13.10
C ASN A 17 2.51 9.02 -11.91
N PRO A 18 2.38 8.20 -10.85
CA PRO A 18 1.44 8.46 -9.77
C PRO A 18 1.75 9.75 -9.00
N ASN A 19 3.04 10.13 -8.93
CA ASN A 19 3.46 11.34 -8.21
C ASN A 19 3.07 12.60 -8.97
N PHE A 20 3.23 12.60 -10.29
CA PHE A 20 2.78 13.70 -11.14
C PHE A 20 1.26 13.89 -11.00
N PHE A 21 0.48 12.82 -11.14
CA PHE A 21 -0.97 12.89 -10.96
C PHE A 21 -1.37 13.35 -9.56
N ARG A 22 -0.71 12.85 -8.51
CA ARG A 22 -1.01 13.27 -7.14
C ARG A 22 -0.77 14.76 -6.92
N ASN A 23 0.25 15.32 -7.55
CA ASN A 23 0.57 16.74 -7.44
C ASN A 23 -0.36 17.60 -8.32
N ALA A 24 -0.57 17.21 -9.57
CA ALA A 24 -1.43 17.94 -10.51
C ALA A 24 -2.89 18.00 -10.03
N TYR A 25 -3.37 16.92 -9.40
CA TYR A 25 -4.74 16.81 -8.89
C TYR A 25 -4.81 16.99 -7.36
N LYS A 26 -3.83 17.68 -6.76
CA LYS A 26 -3.82 17.94 -5.32
C LYS A 26 -5.10 18.67 -4.86
N PHE A 27 -5.59 19.60 -5.68
CA PHE A 27 -6.81 20.36 -5.43
C PHE A 27 -8.05 19.48 -5.24
N LEU A 28 -8.13 18.30 -5.88
CA LEU A 28 -9.24 17.36 -5.70
C LEU A 28 -9.27 16.80 -4.28
N TYR A 29 -8.10 16.55 -3.70
CA TYR A 29 -7.99 16.07 -2.31
C TYR A 29 -8.30 17.17 -1.31
N GLU A 30 -7.84 18.40 -1.57
CA GLU A 30 -8.09 19.57 -0.73
C GLU A 30 -9.57 19.94 -0.73
N SER A 31 -10.18 20.06 -1.91
CA SER A 31 -11.61 20.34 -2.08
C SER A 31 -12.49 19.30 -1.38
N ARG A 32 -12.15 18.01 -1.50
CA ARG A 32 -12.84 16.93 -0.79
C ARG A 32 -12.78 17.08 0.74
N GLU A 33 -11.62 17.46 1.28
CA GLU A 33 -11.48 17.70 2.73
C GLU A 33 -12.26 18.93 3.17
N GLU A 34 -12.32 19.98 2.35
CA GLU A 34 -13.14 21.16 2.60
C GLU A 34 -14.65 20.83 2.59
N GLU A 35 -15.13 20.08 1.60
CA GLU A 35 -16.51 19.61 1.53
C GLU A 35 -16.88 18.82 2.78
N LYS A 36 -16.02 17.89 3.20
CA LYS A 36 -16.22 17.08 4.41
C LYS A 36 -16.33 17.94 5.67
N LYS A 37 -15.47 18.96 5.81
CA LYS A 37 -15.52 19.93 6.92
C LYS A 37 -16.80 20.77 6.88
N LEU A 38 -17.24 21.19 5.70
CA LEU A 38 -18.49 21.94 5.52
C LEU A 38 -19.71 21.09 5.92
N ILE A 39 -19.76 19.84 5.49
CA ILE A 39 -20.81 18.89 5.87
C ILE A 39 -20.82 18.68 7.39
N GLU A 40 -19.64 18.50 8.01
CA GLU A 40 -19.53 18.32 9.46
C GLU A 40 -20.02 19.56 10.23
N LYS A 41 -19.69 20.76 9.76
CA LYS A 41 -20.19 22.02 10.33
C LYS A 41 -21.71 22.12 10.19
N LYS A 42 -22.26 21.83 9.01
CA LYS A 42 -23.71 21.85 8.77
C LYS A 42 -24.44 20.85 9.67
N LEU A 43 -23.93 19.62 9.82
CA LEU A 43 -24.52 18.61 10.70
C LEU A 43 -24.59 19.01 12.18
N LYS A 44 -23.72 19.95 12.63
CA LYS A 44 -23.72 20.49 14.00
C LYS A 44 -24.67 21.68 14.19
N SER A 45 -25.20 22.25 13.10
CA SER A 45 -26.12 23.38 13.18
C SER A 45 -27.54 22.94 13.56
N LYS A 46 -28.28 23.82 14.23
CA LYS A 46 -29.62 23.52 14.78
C LYS A 46 -30.75 23.60 13.75
N ASN A 47 -30.51 24.21 12.59
CA ASN A 47 -31.54 24.55 11.61
C ASN A 47 -31.56 23.57 10.42
N LEU A 48 -31.68 22.26 10.69
CA LEU A 48 -31.83 21.26 9.64
C LEU A 48 -33.14 20.51 9.77
N THR A 49 -33.78 20.29 8.62
CA THR A 49 -34.84 19.30 8.50
C THR A 49 -34.28 17.88 8.68
N GLU A 50 -35.13 16.94 9.05
CA GLU A 50 -34.71 15.53 9.24
C GLU A 50 -34.18 14.90 7.95
N ASP A 51 -34.76 15.25 6.80
CA ASP A 51 -34.34 14.78 5.48
C ASP A 51 -32.94 15.29 5.12
N GLU A 52 -32.70 16.58 5.26
CA GLU A 52 -31.37 17.17 5.01
C GLU A 52 -30.30 16.57 5.94
N LYS A 53 -30.67 16.33 7.21
CA LYS A 53 -29.77 15.70 8.18
C LYS A 53 -29.44 14.25 7.78
N SER A 54 -30.41 13.50 7.29
CA SER A 54 -30.22 12.13 6.78
C SER A 54 -29.30 12.11 5.57
N GLU A 55 -29.51 12.99 4.61
CA GLU A 55 -28.67 13.11 3.42
C GLU A 55 -27.23 13.50 3.74
N LEU A 56 -27.04 14.51 4.60
CA LEU A 56 -25.70 14.94 5.01
C LEU A 56 -24.95 13.84 5.77
N LYS A 57 -25.65 13.07 6.62
CA LYS A 57 -25.07 11.89 7.28
C LYS A 57 -24.63 10.83 6.27
N LYS A 58 -25.47 10.52 5.27
CA LYS A 58 -25.12 9.59 4.18
C LYS A 58 -23.87 10.06 3.44
N LYS A 59 -23.83 11.33 3.02
CA LYS A 59 -22.66 11.93 2.34
C LYS A 59 -21.40 11.85 3.20
N TYR A 60 -21.48 12.25 4.47
CA TYR A 60 -20.35 12.19 5.40
C TYR A 60 -19.81 10.76 5.59
N ASN A 61 -20.71 9.78 5.77
CA ASN A 61 -20.34 8.37 5.91
C ASN A 61 -19.70 7.81 4.63
N ASN A 62 -20.14 8.26 3.44
CA ASN A 62 -19.52 7.91 2.18
C ASN A 62 -18.07 8.42 2.10
N TYR A 63 -17.80 9.66 2.50
CA TYR A 63 -16.42 10.16 2.58
C TYR A 63 -15.58 9.34 3.57
N LYS A 64 -16.10 9.07 4.77
CA LYS A 64 -15.38 8.29 5.79
C LYS A 64 -15.06 6.86 5.34
N SER A 65 -16.03 6.17 4.73
CA SER A 65 -15.83 4.79 4.25
C SER A 65 -14.84 4.73 3.08
N THR A 66 -14.92 5.68 2.15
CA THR A 66 -13.96 5.77 1.05
C THR A 66 -12.54 6.12 1.53
N ASP A 67 -12.38 6.98 2.55
CA ASP A 67 -11.07 7.26 3.16
C ASP A 67 -10.44 5.99 3.75
N VAL A 68 -11.23 5.18 4.47
CA VAL A 68 -10.77 3.89 5.03
C VAL A 68 -10.35 2.93 3.93
N LEU A 69 -11.14 2.83 2.85
CA LEU A 69 -10.83 1.98 1.71
C LEU A 69 -9.53 2.41 1.00
N LEU A 70 -9.34 3.72 0.79
CA LEU A 70 -8.13 4.26 0.18
C LEU A 70 -6.90 3.99 1.05
N LYS A 71 -6.99 4.21 2.37
CA LYS A 71 -5.92 3.88 3.33
C LYS A 71 -5.56 2.40 3.29
N LYS A 72 -6.57 1.51 3.26
CA LYS A 72 -6.36 0.06 3.15
C LYS A 72 -5.60 -0.30 1.86
N LYS A 73 -6.02 0.23 0.70
CA LYS A 73 -5.34 -0.02 -0.58
C LYS A 73 -3.90 0.51 -0.59
N GLU A 74 -3.65 1.66 0.03
CA GLU A 74 -2.30 2.22 0.12
C GLU A 74 -1.38 1.34 0.98
N GLU A 75 -1.89 0.85 2.10
CA GLU A 75 -1.18 -0.09 2.99
C GLU A 75 -0.89 -1.43 2.30
N GLU A 76 -1.84 -1.97 1.52
CA GLU A 76 -1.62 -3.16 0.68
C GLU A 76 -0.47 -2.97 -0.32
N ARG A 77 -0.43 -1.82 -1.00
CA ARG A 77 0.66 -1.48 -1.94
C ARG A 77 2.00 -1.34 -1.23
N LYS A 78 2.03 -0.63 -0.11
CA LYS A 78 3.25 -0.47 0.72
C LYS A 78 3.78 -1.83 1.17
N LEU A 79 2.90 -2.68 1.71
CA LEU A 79 3.27 -4.03 2.15
C LEU A 79 3.79 -4.89 1.00
N LYS A 80 3.11 -4.90 -0.15
CA LYS A 80 3.56 -5.65 -1.34
C LYS A 80 4.96 -5.22 -1.77
N SER A 81 5.20 -3.91 -1.86
CA SER A 81 6.51 -3.37 -2.24
C SER A 81 7.61 -3.74 -1.23
N LEU A 82 7.31 -3.68 0.07
CA LEU A 82 8.23 -4.06 1.14
C LEU A 82 8.61 -5.54 1.06
N LEU A 83 7.62 -6.43 0.89
CA LEU A 83 7.85 -7.88 0.81
C LEU A 83 8.67 -8.25 -0.42
N ILE A 84 8.42 -7.61 -1.56
CA ILE A 84 9.21 -7.82 -2.78
C ILE A 84 10.66 -7.39 -2.58
N LYS A 85 10.90 -6.22 -1.97
CA LYS A 85 12.26 -5.74 -1.67
C LYS A 85 13.01 -6.71 -0.76
N GLN A 86 12.37 -7.15 0.33
CA GLN A 86 12.95 -8.10 1.26
C GLN A 86 13.25 -9.47 0.62
N GLU A 87 12.41 -9.94 -0.30
CA GLU A 87 12.69 -11.20 -0.98
C GLU A 87 13.84 -11.06 -1.98
N LYS A 88 13.96 -9.94 -2.70
CA LYS A 88 15.12 -9.66 -3.56
C LYS A 88 16.43 -9.71 -2.75
N GLU A 89 16.45 -9.09 -1.57
CA GLU A 89 17.59 -9.16 -0.65
C GLU A 89 17.86 -10.60 -0.16
N ASN A 90 16.82 -11.37 0.14
CA ASN A 90 16.97 -12.77 0.55
C ASN A 90 17.53 -13.65 -0.57
N ILE A 91 17.11 -13.46 -1.82
CA ILE A 91 17.59 -14.24 -2.97
C ILE A 91 19.10 -14.04 -3.15
N LEU A 92 19.56 -12.79 -3.06
CA LEU A 92 20.98 -12.43 -3.14
C LEU A 92 21.80 -13.12 -2.04
N ASN A 93 21.24 -13.22 -0.82
CA ASN A 93 22.01 -13.64 0.36
C ASN A 93 21.87 -15.12 0.72
N LYS A 94 20.75 -15.79 0.40
CA LYS A 94 20.41 -17.11 0.98
C LYS A 94 20.41 -18.27 -0.01
N LYS A 95 20.65 -18.05 -1.31
CA LYS A 95 20.58 -19.10 -2.37
C LYS A 95 19.31 -20.00 -2.29
N LYS A 96 18.21 -19.47 -1.75
CA LYS A 96 16.91 -20.17 -1.66
C LYS A 96 15.99 -19.65 -2.75
N LYS A 97 15.09 -20.51 -3.25
CA LYS A 97 14.15 -20.11 -4.32
C LYS A 97 13.38 -18.85 -3.88
N PRO A 98 13.00 -17.94 -4.78
CA PRO A 98 12.12 -16.83 -4.45
C PRO A 98 10.75 -17.31 -3.93
N PHE A 99 10.14 -16.57 -3.02
CA PHE A 99 8.72 -16.69 -2.68
C PHE A 99 8.06 -15.33 -2.60
N TYR A 100 6.93 -15.25 -3.27
CA TYR A 100 6.09 -14.07 -3.27
C TYR A 100 4.76 -14.41 -2.61
N TYR A 101 4.34 -13.57 -1.67
CA TYR A 101 3.02 -13.69 -1.07
C TYR A 101 1.95 -13.45 -2.13
N SER A 102 0.89 -14.25 -2.10
CA SER A 102 -0.29 -14.01 -2.94
C SER A 102 -1.02 -12.74 -2.49
N ASP A 103 -1.71 -12.08 -3.42
CA ASP A 103 -2.47 -10.87 -3.10
C ASP A 103 -3.54 -11.12 -2.03
N ARG A 104 -4.15 -12.31 -2.00
CA ARG A 104 -5.09 -12.73 -0.94
C ARG A 104 -4.44 -12.73 0.44
N LYS A 105 -3.20 -13.20 0.56
CA LYS A 105 -2.45 -13.21 1.82
C LYS A 105 -2.06 -11.80 2.25
N ILE A 106 -1.63 -10.95 1.31
CA ILE A 106 -1.30 -9.55 1.59
C ILE A 106 -2.54 -8.82 2.14
N LYS A 107 -3.72 -9.00 1.52
CA LYS A 107 -4.98 -8.43 2.00
C LYS A 107 -5.31 -8.85 3.44
N LYS A 108 -5.21 -10.15 3.75
CA LYS A 108 -5.45 -10.67 5.10
C LYS A 108 -4.51 -10.04 6.14
N ILE A 109 -3.23 -9.87 5.83
CA ILE A 109 -2.25 -9.25 6.74
C ILE A 109 -2.61 -7.79 7.02
N VAL A 110 -3.02 -7.03 6.00
CA VAL A 110 -3.43 -5.62 6.17
C VAL A 110 -4.73 -5.52 6.96
N GLU A 111 -5.70 -6.39 6.71
CA GLU A 111 -6.93 -6.47 7.49
C GLU A 111 -6.65 -6.76 8.96
N GLU A 112 -5.79 -7.74 9.27
CA GLU A 112 -5.40 -8.05 10.64
C GLU A 112 -4.67 -6.88 11.33
N LYS A 113 -3.82 -6.15 10.60
CA LYS A 113 -3.15 -4.94 11.07
C LYS A 113 -4.16 -3.87 11.47
N MET A 114 -5.10 -3.56 10.57
CA MET A 114 -6.11 -2.51 10.78
C MET A 114 -7.09 -2.87 11.89
N ALA A 115 -7.50 -4.14 11.99
CA ALA A 115 -8.42 -4.60 13.03
C ALA A 115 -7.79 -4.60 14.43
N ASN A 116 -6.52 -5.01 14.55
CA ASN A 116 -5.87 -5.18 15.85
C ASN A 116 -4.94 -4.01 16.24
N ASN A 117 -4.82 -2.96 15.43
CA ASN A 117 -3.83 -1.89 15.58
C ASN A 117 -2.40 -2.40 15.84
N ARG A 118 -2.04 -3.57 15.29
CA ARG A 118 -0.74 -4.19 15.50
C ARG A 118 0.27 -3.69 14.48
N SER A 119 1.56 -3.70 14.85
CA SER A 119 2.61 -3.40 13.88
C SER A 119 2.70 -4.47 12.80
N ILE A 120 2.85 -4.05 11.54
CA ILE A 120 2.99 -4.93 10.37
C ILE A 120 4.10 -5.97 10.59
N GLN A 121 5.20 -5.56 11.21
CA GLN A 121 6.34 -6.44 11.48
C GLN A 121 5.97 -7.63 12.38
N LYS A 122 5.11 -7.42 13.39
CA LYS A 122 4.64 -8.51 14.28
C LYS A 122 3.79 -9.52 13.50
N VAL A 123 2.92 -9.04 12.60
CA VAL A 123 2.07 -9.91 11.77
C VAL A 123 2.91 -10.69 10.75
N ILE A 124 3.84 -10.02 10.05
CA ILE A 124 4.78 -10.67 9.12
C ILE A 124 5.62 -11.73 9.83
N ARG A 125 6.11 -11.47 11.05
CA ARG A 125 6.92 -12.44 11.81
C ARG A 125 6.15 -13.73 12.10
N LYS A 126 4.85 -13.65 12.43
CA LYS A 126 4.02 -14.84 12.65
C LYS A 126 3.89 -15.66 11.36
N GLU A 127 3.54 -15.02 10.24
CA GLU A 127 3.44 -15.69 8.93
C GLU A 127 4.78 -16.28 8.47
N ARG A 128 5.91 -15.59 8.71
CA ARG A 128 7.24 -16.11 8.39
C ARG A 128 7.60 -17.39 9.12
N LYS A 129 7.17 -17.57 10.38
CA LYS A 129 7.42 -18.80 11.13
C LYS A 129 6.73 -20.01 10.50
N ILE A 130 5.55 -19.80 9.91
CA ILE A 130 4.80 -20.85 9.20
C ILE A 130 5.57 -21.19 7.90
N LEU A 131 5.90 -20.18 7.10
CA LEU A 131 6.65 -20.34 5.85
C LEU A 131 8.04 -20.97 6.00
N GLN A 132 8.77 -20.68 7.08
CA GLN A 132 10.09 -21.29 7.31
C GLN A 132 10.01 -22.80 7.50
N LYS A 133 8.91 -23.34 8.04
CA LYS A 133 8.71 -24.79 8.17
C LYS A 133 8.50 -25.44 6.80
N GLU A 134 7.76 -24.79 5.91
CA GLU A 134 7.48 -25.28 4.55
C GLU A 134 8.69 -25.19 3.60
N ARG A 135 9.63 -24.26 3.84
CA ARG A 135 10.71 -23.93 2.89
C ARG A 135 12.07 -24.53 3.21
N LYS A 136 12.15 -25.56 4.07
CA LYS A 136 13.43 -26.14 4.49
C LYS A 136 14.26 -26.74 3.34
N THR A 137 13.61 -27.26 2.30
CA THR A 137 14.26 -28.03 1.21
C THR A 137 14.31 -27.32 -0.14
N ASN A 138 13.94 -26.03 -0.21
CA ASN A 138 13.81 -25.30 -1.48
C ASN A 138 15.06 -24.44 -1.82
N SER A 139 16.16 -25.09 -2.22
CA SER A 139 17.37 -24.42 -2.73
C SER A 139 17.23 -24.02 -4.20
N ILE A 140 17.95 -22.97 -4.60
CA ILE A 140 18.13 -22.63 -6.02
C ILE A 140 19.13 -23.62 -6.60
N PRO A 141 18.85 -24.26 -7.75
CA PRO A 141 19.82 -25.11 -8.43
C PRO A 141 21.08 -24.32 -8.78
N GLU A 142 22.26 -24.84 -8.43
CA GLU A 142 23.52 -24.26 -8.86
C GLU A 142 23.84 -24.74 -10.28
N ARG A 143 24.31 -23.82 -11.12
CA ARG A 143 24.80 -24.16 -12.46
C ARG A 143 26.01 -25.06 -12.27
N ARG A 144 25.96 -26.30 -12.78
CA ARG A 144 27.15 -27.17 -12.81
C ARG A 144 28.16 -26.51 -13.73
N TYR A 145 29.30 -26.10 -13.19
CA TYR A 145 30.46 -25.83 -14.03
C TYR A 145 30.94 -27.19 -14.53
N VAL A 146 30.79 -27.41 -15.84
CA VAL A 146 31.52 -28.50 -16.49
C VAL A 146 32.95 -27.97 -16.57
N GLU A 147 33.85 -28.53 -15.76
CA GLU A 147 35.28 -28.34 -16.01
C GLU A 147 35.53 -28.93 -17.39
N ASN A 148 35.65 -28.06 -18.39
CA ASN A 148 36.16 -28.47 -19.69
C ASN A 148 37.61 -28.87 -19.45
N GLY A 149 37.89 -30.16 -19.63
CA GLY A 149 39.25 -30.72 -19.63
C GLY A 149 40.09 -30.21 -20.79
#